data_AF-A0AAJ1V3K5-F1
#
_entry.id   AF-A0AAJ1V3K5-F1
#
_cell.length_a   1.000
_cell.length_b   1.000
_cell.length_c   1.000
_cell.angle_alpha   90.00
_cell.angle_beta   90.00
_cell.angle_gamma   90.00
#
_symmetry.space_group_name_H-M   'P 1'
#
loop_
_entity.id
_entity.type
_entity.pdbx_description
1 polymer ?
#
loop_
_entity_poly.entity_id
_entity_poly.type
_entity_poly.pdbx_seq_one_letter_code
_entity_poly.pdbx_strand_id
1 'polypeptide(L)'
;MGIFDQIGGLVDLLTNSQDLPSLDSLSAKSGIDKGSIGKILSLGLPAILQGMNHNNQTPEGLESFSEALNQHEQALDHYQSPDDLLNQADEVEGDKVLGHVFKDKDSIINRIADTLGIEPAAVKRVLILIAPMVLKYLADQRRKNQLDNEGLKKETDQLARKAREASQASGSIFDKLLGSKDTDSQSSGGLLDTILDLIR
;
A
#
# COMPACT_ATOMS: atom_id res chain seq x y z
N MET A 1 0.27 25.25 7.69
CA MET A 1 -0.62 24.09 7.52
C MET A 1 0.28 22.90 7.27
N GLY A 2 0.36 21.97 8.23
CA GLY A 2 1.39 20.92 8.21
C GLY A 2 1.04 19.80 7.24
N ILE A 3 2.06 19.10 6.75
CA ILE A 3 1.98 17.85 5.97
C ILE A 3 1.02 16.80 6.55
N PHE A 4 0.75 16.85 7.86
CA PHE A 4 -0.20 15.98 8.54
C PHE A 4 -1.67 16.26 8.21
N ASP A 5 -2.00 17.50 7.85
CA ASP A 5 -3.35 17.90 7.45
C ASP A 5 -3.70 17.35 6.06
N GLN A 6 -2.71 17.31 5.15
CA GLN A 6 -2.87 16.70 3.83
C GLN A 6 -2.99 15.17 3.88
N ILE A 7 -2.28 14.53 4.83
CA ILE A 7 -2.43 13.10 5.09
C ILE A 7 -3.83 12.81 5.63
N GLY A 8 -4.34 13.64 6.54
CA GLY A 8 -5.71 13.54 7.05
C GLY A 8 -6.74 13.56 5.94
N GLY A 9 -6.64 14.49 4.98
CA GLY A 9 -7.55 14.57 3.84
C GLY A 9 -7.51 13.36 2.90
N LEU A 10 -6.33 12.77 2.67
CA LEU A 10 -6.19 11.53 1.88
C LEU A 10 -6.79 10.33 2.60
N VAL A 11 -6.56 10.23 3.90
CA VAL A 11 -7.13 9.15 4.73
C VAL A 11 -8.65 9.28 4.75
N ASP A 12 -9.18 10.49 4.93
CA ASP A 12 -10.62 10.73 4.95
C ASP A 12 -11.26 10.35 3.61
N LEU A 13 -10.62 10.69 2.47
CA LEU A 13 -11.08 10.21 1.16
C LEU A 13 -11.06 8.68 1.03
N LEU A 14 -10.03 8.02 1.55
CA LEU A 14 -9.91 6.56 1.50
C LEU A 14 -10.89 5.85 2.44
N THR A 15 -11.16 6.40 3.62
CA THR A 15 -12.08 5.81 4.62
C THR A 15 -13.54 6.20 4.42
N ASN A 16 -13.80 7.30 3.70
CA ASN A 16 -15.16 7.72 3.30
C ASN A 16 -15.57 7.09 1.95
N SER A 17 -14.60 6.48 1.24
CA SER A 17 -14.91 5.44 0.26
C SER A 17 -15.45 4.23 1.04
N GLN A 18 -16.69 3.81 0.76
CA GLN A 18 -17.46 2.77 1.48
C GLN A 18 -16.81 1.37 1.53
N ASP A 19 -15.56 1.26 1.10
CA ASP A 19 -14.81 0.03 0.89
C ASP A 19 -13.79 -0.26 2.02
N LEU A 20 -13.49 0.73 2.88
CA LEU A 20 -12.61 0.56 4.05
C LEU A 20 -13.36 0.80 5.38
N PRO A 21 -12.98 0.12 6.48
CA PRO A 21 -13.54 0.38 7.79
C PRO A 21 -13.21 1.78 8.29
N SER A 22 -14.09 2.30 9.14
CA SER A 22 -13.86 3.60 9.77
C SER A 22 -12.60 3.59 10.64
N LEU A 23 -11.97 4.77 10.80
CA LEU A 23 -10.85 4.94 11.72
C LEU A 23 -11.23 4.61 13.17
N ASP A 24 -12.50 4.83 13.54
CA ASP A 24 -13.07 4.44 14.82
C ASP A 24 -12.99 2.94 15.04
N SER A 25 -13.48 2.15 14.08
CA SER A 25 -13.47 0.70 14.17
C SER A 25 -12.06 0.13 14.15
N LEU A 26 -11.17 0.68 13.32
CA LEU A 26 -9.76 0.32 13.29
C LEU A 26 -9.06 0.61 14.62
N SER A 27 -9.37 1.77 15.22
CA SER A 27 -8.84 2.15 16.52
C SER A 27 -9.32 1.21 17.63
N ALA A 28 -10.62 0.89 17.64
CA ALA A 28 -11.20 -0.06 18.58
C ALA A 28 -10.61 -1.48 18.45
N LYS A 29 -10.40 -1.97 17.22
CA LYS A 29 -9.86 -3.32 16.97
C LYS A 29 -8.36 -3.42 17.24
N SER A 30 -7.58 -2.39 16.89
CA SER A 30 -6.11 -2.42 16.99
C SER A 30 -5.55 -1.87 18.31
N GLY A 31 -6.34 -1.08 19.05
CA GLY A 31 -5.91 -0.36 20.24
C GLY A 31 -5.00 0.86 19.94
N ILE A 32 -4.92 1.29 18.68
CA ILE A 32 -4.05 2.39 18.22
C ILE A 32 -4.90 3.64 18.00
N ASP A 33 -4.37 4.83 18.28
CA ASP A 33 -5.12 6.07 18.06
C ASP A 33 -5.38 6.34 16.56
N LYS A 34 -6.50 7.00 16.27
CA LYS A 34 -6.94 7.28 14.90
C LYS A 34 -5.93 8.07 14.07
N GLY A 35 -5.20 9.00 14.71
CA GLY A 35 -4.19 9.81 14.05
C GLY A 35 -3.00 8.96 13.60
N SER A 36 -2.53 8.05 14.46
CA SER A 36 -1.50 7.07 14.11
C SER A 36 -1.97 6.10 13.04
N ILE A 37 -3.21 5.58 13.13
CA ILE A 37 -3.78 4.73 12.08
C ILE A 37 -3.81 5.47 10.75
N GLY A 38 -4.35 6.69 10.69
CA GLY A 38 -4.39 7.45 9.44
C GLY A 38 -3.01 7.65 8.83
N LYS A 39 -2.00 7.98 9.63
CA LYS A 39 -0.61 8.06 9.17
C LYS A 39 -0.12 6.72 8.62
N ILE A 40 -0.37 5.61 9.31
CA ILE A 40 0.00 4.28 8.83
C ILE A 40 -0.68 3.98 7.50
N LEU A 41 -1.98 4.25 7.36
CA LEU A 41 -2.72 4.01 6.11
C LEU A 41 -2.16 4.81 4.94
N SER A 42 -1.72 6.05 5.19
CA SER A 42 -1.17 6.92 4.15
C SER A 42 0.09 6.39 3.48
N LEU A 43 0.87 5.55 4.17
CA LEU A 43 2.06 4.89 3.61
C LEU A 43 1.83 3.39 3.36
N GLY A 44 1.05 2.76 4.21
CA GLY A 44 0.76 1.34 4.23
C GLY A 44 -0.09 0.89 3.05
N LEU A 45 -1.17 1.61 2.72
CA LEU A 45 -2.02 1.25 1.57
C LEU A 45 -1.24 1.32 0.25
N PRO A 46 -0.53 2.41 -0.08
CA PRO A 46 0.34 2.42 -1.26
C PRO A 46 1.41 1.32 -1.24
N ALA A 47 2.01 1.04 -0.08
CA ALA A 47 3.00 -0.03 0.04
C ALA A 47 2.39 -1.41 -0.27
N ILE A 48 1.25 -1.76 0.32
CA ILE A 48 0.54 -3.02 0.09
C ILE A 48 0.21 -3.17 -1.40
N LEU A 49 -0.41 -2.14 -1.99
CA LEU A 49 -0.77 -2.14 -3.42
C LEU A 49 0.46 -2.31 -4.31
N GLN A 50 1.57 -1.66 -3.98
CA GLN A 50 2.82 -1.80 -4.70
C GLN A 50 3.43 -3.20 -4.55
N GLY A 51 3.36 -3.80 -3.36
CA GLY A 51 3.83 -5.17 -3.11
C GLY A 51 3.03 -6.19 -3.93
N MET A 52 1.70 -6.11 -3.87
CA MET A 52 0.80 -6.93 -4.68
C MET A 52 1.10 -6.76 -6.17
N ASN A 53 1.22 -5.52 -6.64
CA ASN A 53 1.53 -5.25 -8.03
C ASN A 53 2.88 -5.82 -8.47
N HIS A 54 3.91 -5.71 -7.62
CA HIS A 54 5.24 -6.25 -7.91
C HIS A 54 5.21 -7.78 -8.08
N ASN A 55 4.47 -8.48 -7.21
CA ASN A 55 4.34 -9.93 -7.29
C ASN A 55 3.58 -10.36 -8.56
N ASN A 56 2.53 -9.62 -8.93
CA ASN A 56 1.70 -9.87 -10.10
C ASN A 56 2.42 -9.67 -11.45
N GLN A 57 3.65 -9.13 -11.45
CA GLN A 57 4.44 -9.00 -12.68
C GLN A 57 5.01 -10.34 -13.17
N THR A 58 5.05 -11.35 -12.30
CA THR A 58 5.49 -12.72 -12.65
C THR A 58 4.29 -13.63 -12.88
N PRO A 59 4.37 -14.63 -13.78
CA PRO A 59 3.30 -15.60 -13.98
C PRO A 59 2.93 -16.33 -12.67
N GLU A 60 3.92 -16.77 -11.89
CA GLU A 60 3.70 -17.50 -10.64
C GLU A 60 3.06 -16.61 -9.58
N GLY A 61 3.51 -15.36 -9.45
CA GLY A 61 2.93 -14.41 -8.50
C GLY A 61 1.51 -14.00 -8.87
N LEU A 62 1.20 -13.85 -10.16
CA LEU A 62 -0.15 -13.56 -10.63
C LEU A 62 -1.10 -14.74 -10.42
N GLU A 63 -0.63 -15.97 -10.61
CA GLU A 63 -1.40 -17.19 -10.33
C GLU A 63 -1.71 -17.30 -8.83
N SER A 64 -0.69 -17.20 -7.97
CA SER A 64 -0.86 -17.21 -6.50
C SER A 64 -1.79 -16.10 -6.02
N PHE A 65 -1.69 -14.91 -6.62
CA PHE A 65 -2.60 -13.81 -6.31
C PHE A 65 -4.04 -14.10 -6.76
N SER A 66 -4.23 -14.64 -7.96
CA SER A 66 -5.55 -15.02 -8.47
C SER A 66 -6.21 -16.11 -7.60
N GLU A 67 -5.43 -17.07 -7.10
CA GLU A 67 -5.87 -18.07 -6.12
C GLU A 67 -6.27 -17.44 -4.78
N ALA A 68 -5.47 -16.52 -4.26
CA ALA A 68 -5.81 -15.79 -3.03
C ALA A 68 -7.13 -15.01 -3.22
N LEU A 69 -7.33 -14.36 -4.37
CA LEU A 69 -8.60 -13.71 -4.67
C LEU A 69 -9.75 -14.70 -4.77
N ASN A 70 -9.57 -15.90 -5.35
CA ASN A 70 -10.61 -16.94 -5.38
C ASN A 70 -11.03 -17.38 -3.97
N GLN A 71 -10.07 -17.61 -3.08
CA GLN A 71 -10.33 -18.03 -1.70
C GLN A 71 -11.08 -16.95 -0.92
N HIS A 72 -10.65 -15.70 -1.10
CA HIS A 72 -11.29 -14.57 -0.44
C HIS A 72 -12.63 -14.19 -1.08
N GLU A 73 -12.85 -14.46 -2.38
CA GLU A 73 -14.12 -14.25 -3.09
C GLU A 73 -15.25 -15.07 -2.47
N GLN A 74 -14.97 -16.32 -2.12
CA GLN A 74 -15.95 -17.22 -1.49
C GLN A 74 -16.30 -16.81 -0.05
N ALA A 75 -15.37 -16.13 0.64
CA ALA A 75 -15.66 -15.56 1.94
C ALA A 75 -16.58 -14.33 1.82
N LEU A 76 -16.64 -13.66 0.66
CA LEU A 76 -17.31 -12.35 0.49
C LEU A 76 -18.80 -12.35 0.76
N ASP A 77 -19.49 -13.46 0.53
CA ASP A 77 -20.95 -13.54 0.69
C ASP A 77 -21.40 -13.44 2.16
N HIS A 78 -20.46 -13.54 3.11
CA HIS A 78 -20.74 -13.50 4.55
C HIS A 78 -20.59 -12.10 5.17
N TYR A 79 -20.11 -11.10 4.42
CA TYR A 79 -19.81 -9.77 4.98
C TYR A 79 -20.74 -8.70 4.40
N GLN A 80 -21.50 -8.05 5.27
CA GLN A 80 -22.46 -7.00 4.91
C GLN A 80 -21.84 -5.60 4.93
N SER A 81 -20.69 -5.43 5.60
CA SER A 81 -19.99 -4.15 5.73
C SER A 81 -18.46 -4.32 5.88
N PRO A 82 -17.66 -3.28 5.61
CA PRO A 82 -16.22 -3.27 5.94
C PRO A 82 -15.95 -3.48 7.43
N ASP A 83 -16.81 -2.96 8.31
CA ASP A 83 -16.69 -3.15 9.76
C ASP A 83 -16.93 -4.61 10.18
N ASP A 84 -17.86 -5.32 9.55
CA ASP A 84 -18.04 -6.76 9.77
C ASP A 84 -16.82 -7.57 9.35
N LEU A 85 -16.20 -7.19 8.22
CA LEU A 85 -14.96 -7.80 7.78
C LEU A 85 -13.84 -7.54 8.78
N LEU A 86 -13.69 -6.31 9.26
CA LEU A 86 -12.69 -5.96 10.27
C LEU A 86 -12.90 -6.74 11.58
N ASN A 87 -14.14 -6.93 12.01
CA ASN A 87 -14.45 -7.69 13.21
C ASN A 87 -14.05 -9.17 13.08
N GLN A 88 -14.24 -9.74 11.90
CA GLN A 88 -13.89 -11.11 11.56
C GLN A 88 -12.45 -11.29 11.06
N ALA A 89 -11.70 -10.20 10.88
CA ALA A 89 -10.32 -10.24 10.45
C ALA A 89 -9.47 -11.01 11.48
N ASP A 90 -8.84 -12.07 10.99
CA ASP A 90 -7.90 -12.91 11.73
C ASP A 90 -6.48 -12.34 11.58
N GLU A 91 -5.78 -12.16 12.70
CA GLU A 91 -4.44 -11.58 12.70
C GLU A 91 -3.39 -12.51 12.08
N VAL A 92 -3.52 -13.82 12.25
CA VAL A 92 -2.61 -14.81 11.66
C VAL A 92 -2.78 -14.81 10.16
N GLU A 93 -4.02 -14.75 9.68
CA GLU A 93 -4.29 -14.68 8.24
C GLU A 93 -3.80 -13.37 7.64
N GLY A 94 -4.06 -12.23 8.28
CA GLY A 94 -3.53 -10.94 7.82
C GLY A 94 -2.00 -10.90 7.79
N ASP A 95 -1.32 -11.53 8.76
CA ASP A 95 0.15 -11.63 8.78
C ASP A 95 0.71 -12.49 7.63
N LYS A 96 -0.01 -13.55 7.25
CA LYS A 96 0.32 -14.36 6.05
C LYS A 96 0.11 -13.55 4.78
N VAL A 97 -1.02 -12.85 4.62
CA VAL A 97 -1.28 -12.01 3.44
C VAL A 97 -0.15 -11.00 3.29
N LEU A 98 0.22 -10.30 4.38
CA LEU A 98 1.37 -9.40 4.35
C LEU A 98 2.68 -10.08 3.98
N GLY A 99 2.93 -11.31 4.44
CA GLY A 99 4.13 -12.08 4.07
C GLY A 99 4.19 -12.44 2.58
N HIS A 100 3.05 -12.65 1.93
CA HIS A 100 3.00 -12.85 0.48
C HIS A 100 3.20 -11.53 -0.26
N VAL A 101 2.54 -10.46 0.20
CA VAL A 101 2.62 -9.12 -0.41
C VAL A 101 4.04 -8.54 -0.30
N PHE A 102 4.70 -8.74 0.84
CA PHE A 102 6.01 -8.19 1.15
C PHE A 102 7.06 -9.31 1.27
N LYS A 103 7.95 -9.41 0.28
CA LYS A 103 9.12 -10.31 0.31
C LYS A 103 9.99 -10.07 1.55
N ASP A 104 10.13 -8.81 1.97
CA ASP A 104 10.79 -8.42 3.22
C ASP A 104 9.84 -7.55 4.06
N LYS A 105 8.91 -8.24 4.72
CA LYS A 105 7.87 -7.63 5.56
C LYS A 105 8.47 -6.78 6.69
N ASP A 106 9.50 -7.27 7.38
CA ASP A 106 10.06 -6.59 8.55
C ASP A 106 10.78 -5.29 8.15
N SER A 107 11.54 -5.30 7.05
CA SER A 107 12.18 -4.07 6.56
C SER A 107 11.17 -3.00 6.16
N ILE A 108 10.06 -3.38 5.52
CA ILE A 108 9.00 -2.43 5.13
C ILE A 108 8.30 -1.87 6.36
N ILE A 109 7.95 -2.71 7.33
CA ILE A 109 7.32 -2.28 8.58
C ILE A 109 8.23 -1.30 9.33
N ASN A 110 9.51 -1.64 9.50
CA ASN A 110 10.47 -0.79 10.20
C ASN A 110 10.66 0.54 9.49
N ARG A 111 10.73 0.52 8.15
CA ARG A 111 10.88 1.76 7.36
C ARG A 111 9.66 2.67 7.47
N ILE A 112 8.45 2.13 7.50
CA ILE A 112 7.22 2.91 7.74
C ILE A 112 7.22 3.46 9.18
N ALA A 113 7.56 2.62 10.15
CA ALA A 113 7.66 2.98 11.57
C ALA A 113 8.62 4.16 11.80
N ASP A 114 9.84 4.06 11.27
CA ASP A 114 10.87 5.11 11.37
C ASP A 114 10.40 6.42 10.71
N THR A 115 9.75 6.32 9.55
CA THR A 115 9.27 7.49 8.80
C THR A 115 8.17 8.22 9.56
N LEU A 116 7.31 7.49 10.26
CA LEU A 116 6.16 8.05 10.99
C LEU A 116 6.45 8.37 12.46
N GLY A 117 7.57 7.88 13.00
CA GLY A 117 7.85 7.92 14.43
C GLY A 117 6.87 7.08 15.25
N ILE A 118 6.39 5.96 14.69
CA ILE A 118 5.43 5.04 15.30
C ILE A 118 6.13 3.71 15.57
N GLU A 119 5.77 3.01 16.65
CA GLU A 119 6.36 1.70 16.96
C GLU A 119 6.10 0.66 15.84
N PRO A 120 7.11 -0.13 15.43
CA PRO A 120 6.95 -1.19 14.42
C PRO A 120 5.81 -2.17 14.71
N ALA A 121 5.58 -2.53 15.98
CA ALA A 121 4.49 -3.42 16.36
C ALA A 121 3.10 -2.80 16.08
N ALA A 122 2.95 -1.49 16.31
CA ALA A 122 1.73 -0.76 16.00
C ALA A 122 1.50 -0.68 14.49
N VAL A 123 2.54 -0.35 13.72
CA VAL A 123 2.49 -0.37 12.24
C VAL A 123 2.07 -1.75 11.74
N LYS A 124 2.74 -2.80 12.20
CA LYS A 124 2.45 -4.20 11.84
C LYS A 124 0.97 -4.54 12.09
N ARG A 125 0.45 -4.22 13.29
CA ARG A 125 -0.93 -4.53 13.66
C ARG A 125 -1.94 -3.87 12.72
N VAL A 126 -1.75 -2.60 12.35
CA VAL A 126 -2.64 -1.93 11.39
C VAL A 126 -2.54 -2.57 10.01
N LEU A 127 -1.32 -2.84 9.52
CA LEU A 127 -1.15 -3.45 8.19
C LEU A 127 -1.77 -4.84 8.10
N ILE A 128 -1.69 -5.64 9.18
CA ILE A 128 -2.31 -6.98 9.26
C ILE A 128 -3.82 -6.89 9.10
N LEU A 129 -4.46 -5.89 9.72
CA LEU A 129 -5.90 -5.71 9.60
C LEU A 129 -6.29 -5.26 8.20
N ILE A 130 -5.50 -4.37 7.59
CA ILE A 130 -5.81 -3.72 6.31
C ILE A 130 -5.56 -4.63 5.11
N ALA A 131 -4.53 -5.47 5.13
CA ALA A 131 -4.15 -6.26 3.98
C ALA A 131 -5.26 -7.19 3.45
N PRO A 132 -6.01 -7.94 4.30
CA PRO A 132 -7.17 -8.71 3.86
C PRO A 132 -8.29 -7.85 3.24
N MET A 133 -8.46 -6.61 3.67
CA MET A 133 -9.47 -5.71 3.12
C MET A 133 -9.11 -5.25 1.71
N VAL A 134 -7.83 -4.90 1.49
CA VAL A 134 -7.32 -4.56 0.16
C VAL A 134 -7.50 -5.75 -0.80
N LEU A 135 -7.19 -6.96 -0.31
CA LEU A 135 -7.38 -8.19 -1.07
C LEU A 135 -8.87 -8.41 -1.41
N LYS A 136 -9.78 -8.23 -0.44
CA LYS A 136 -11.22 -8.28 -0.67
C LYS A 136 -11.68 -7.26 -1.71
N TYR A 137 -11.24 -6.01 -1.61
CA TYR A 137 -11.59 -4.97 -2.57
C TYR A 137 -11.21 -5.38 -4.00
N LEU A 138 -10.00 -5.90 -4.18
CA LEU A 138 -9.53 -6.39 -5.49
C LEU A 138 -10.32 -7.62 -5.96
N ALA A 139 -10.71 -8.52 -5.05
CA ALA A 139 -11.57 -9.66 -5.39
C ALA A 139 -12.96 -9.17 -5.85
N ASP A 140 -13.53 -8.17 -5.17
CA ASP A 140 -14.80 -7.55 -5.56
C ASP A 140 -14.70 -6.85 -6.92
N GLN A 141 -13.61 -6.14 -7.20
CA GLN A 141 -13.39 -5.53 -8.53
C GLN A 141 -13.25 -6.58 -9.62
N ARG A 142 -12.48 -7.65 -9.38
CA ARG A 142 -12.34 -8.78 -10.31
C ARG A 142 -13.71 -9.39 -10.62
N ARG A 143 -14.54 -9.63 -9.60
CA ARG A 143 -15.89 -10.19 -9.75
C ARG A 143 -16.82 -9.25 -10.52
N LYS A 144 -16.87 -7.97 -10.13
CA LYS A 144 -17.72 -6.95 -10.75
C LYS A 144 -17.39 -6.72 -12.23
N ASN A 145 -16.10 -6.71 -12.56
CA ASN A 145 -15.61 -6.42 -13.92
C ASN A 145 -15.28 -7.70 -14.72
N GLN A 146 -15.53 -8.88 -14.15
CA GLN A 146 -15.24 -10.20 -14.75
C GLN A 146 -13.81 -10.30 -15.31
N LEU A 147 -12.83 -9.80 -14.55
CA LEU A 147 -11.45 -9.70 -15.01
C LEU A 147 -10.77 -11.06 -15.01
N ASP A 148 -10.08 -11.35 -16.11
CA ASP A 148 -9.11 -12.42 -16.20
C ASP A 148 -7.76 -11.99 -15.57
N ASN A 149 -6.78 -12.90 -15.56
CA ASN A 149 -5.46 -12.64 -14.96
C ASN A 149 -4.76 -11.42 -15.62
N GLU A 150 -4.94 -11.21 -16.93
CA GLU A 150 -4.39 -10.04 -17.63
C GLU A 150 -5.09 -8.74 -17.23
N GLY A 151 -6.41 -8.76 -17.12
CA GLY A 151 -7.22 -7.63 -16.65
C GLY A 151 -6.90 -7.27 -15.19
N LEU A 152 -6.78 -8.28 -14.32
CA LEU A 152 -6.43 -8.11 -12.92
C LEU A 152 -5.03 -7.48 -12.74
N LYS A 153 -4.06 -7.93 -13.53
CA LYS A 153 -2.73 -7.34 -13.55
C LYS A 153 -2.79 -5.87 -13.95
N LYS A 154 -3.50 -5.54 -15.03
CA LYS A 154 -3.69 -4.15 -15.49
C LYS A 154 -4.38 -3.28 -14.44
N GLU A 155 -5.41 -3.79 -13.79
CA GLU A 155 -6.13 -3.06 -12.74
C GLU A 155 -5.23 -2.80 -11.53
N THR A 156 -4.53 -3.83 -11.04
CA THR A 156 -3.59 -3.69 -9.92
C THR A 156 -2.45 -2.72 -10.27
N ASP A 157 -1.95 -2.77 -11.50
CA ASP A 157 -0.95 -1.82 -12.03
C ASP A 157 -1.48 -0.38 -12.01
N GLN A 158 -2.71 -0.16 -12.47
CA GLN A 158 -3.35 1.16 -12.46
C GLN A 158 -3.58 1.67 -11.03
N LEU A 159 -4.02 0.80 -10.12
CA LEU A 159 -4.27 1.17 -8.74
C LEU A 159 -2.97 1.53 -8.01
N ALA A 160 -1.91 0.74 -8.22
CA ALA A 160 -0.58 1.03 -7.69
C ALA A 160 0.00 2.34 -8.26
N ARG A 161 -0.24 2.65 -9.54
CA ARG A 161 0.14 3.94 -10.15
C ARG A 161 -0.60 5.10 -9.51
N LYS A 162 -1.93 5.01 -9.39
CA LYS A 162 -2.76 6.03 -8.72
C LYS A 162 -2.33 6.25 -7.26
N ALA A 163 -2.01 5.18 -6.54
CA ALA A 163 -1.51 5.28 -5.16
C ALA A 163 -0.16 6.01 -5.08
N ARG A 164 0.74 5.77 -6.04
CA ARG A 164 2.01 6.51 -6.15
C ARG A 164 1.80 7.97 -6.53
N GLU A 165 0.91 8.27 -7.46
CA GLU A 165 0.57 9.64 -7.87
C GLU A 165 -0.04 10.44 -6.71
N ALA A 166 -0.95 9.83 -5.95
CA ALA A 166 -1.50 10.40 -4.72
C ALA A 166 -0.39 10.62 -3.66
N SER A 167 0.59 9.72 -3.59
CA SER A 167 1.74 9.85 -2.69
C SER A 167 2.77 10.90 -3.17
N GLN A 168 2.90 11.11 -4.49
CA GLN A 168 3.71 12.17 -5.09
C GLN A 168 3.08 13.55 -4.90
N ALA A 169 1.74 13.64 -4.86
CA ALA A 169 1.06 14.85 -4.40
C ALA A 169 1.37 15.17 -2.92
N SER A 170 1.75 14.17 -2.11
CA SER A 170 2.29 14.32 -0.75
C SER A 170 3.81 14.64 -0.71
N GLY A 171 4.48 14.60 -1.87
CA GLY A 171 5.67 15.36 -2.26
C GLY A 171 7.00 15.14 -1.55
N SER A 172 7.04 14.57 -0.34
CA SER A 172 8.29 14.60 0.46
C SER A 172 8.48 13.41 1.40
N ILE A 173 7.39 12.73 1.80
CA ILE A 173 7.43 11.64 2.76
C ILE A 173 7.59 10.30 2.04
N PHE A 174 6.88 10.12 0.93
CA PHE A 174 6.98 8.91 0.12
C PHE A 174 8.34 8.80 -0.59
N ASP A 175 8.93 9.94 -0.97
CA ASP A 175 10.26 10.03 -1.57
C ASP A 175 11.38 9.60 -0.59
N LYS A 176 11.24 9.99 0.68
CA LYS A 176 12.10 9.52 1.78
C LYS A 176 11.89 8.04 2.10
N LEU A 177 10.64 7.57 2.07
CA LEU A 177 10.28 6.16 2.30
C LEU A 177 10.76 5.25 1.17
N LEU A 178 10.66 5.66 -0.09
CA LEU A 178 11.12 4.86 -1.23
C LEU A 178 12.65 4.91 -1.37
N GLY A 179 13.31 5.85 -0.68
CA GLY A 179 14.74 6.04 -0.76
C GLY A 179 15.12 6.54 -2.15
N SER A 180 14.76 7.78 -2.45
CA SER A 180 15.44 8.53 -3.50
C SER A 180 16.92 8.70 -3.11
N LYS A 181 17.68 7.68 -3.48
CA LYS A 181 19.07 7.79 -3.91
C LYS A 181 18.99 8.41 -5.30
N ASP A 182 19.46 9.65 -5.40
CA ASP A 182 19.75 10.42 -6.60
C ASP A 182 19.52 9.66 -7.92
N THR A 183 18.38 9.91 -8.55
CA THR A 183 18.21 9.62 -9.99
C THR A 183 18.06 10.94 -10.72
N ASP A 184 19.08 11.79 -10.61
CA ASP A 184 19.33 12.84 -11.59
C ASP A 184 20.38 12.29 -12.58
N SER A 185 19.89 11.69 -13.66
CA SER A 185 20.71 11.31 -14.81
C SER A 185 20.26 12.10 -16.03
N GLN A 186 21.14 13.05 -16.39
CA GLN A 186 21.40 13.65 -17.70
C GLN A 186 20.41 14.69 -18.25
N SER A 187 20.81 15.97 -18.21
CA SER A 187 21.54 16.57 -19.34
C SER A 187 21.69 18.09 -19.16
N SER A 188 22.86 18.55 -18.72
CA SER A 188 23.42 19.86 -19.10
C SER A 188 24.93 19.84 -18.88
N GLY A 189 25.67 19.73 -19.98
CA GLY A 189 27.02 20.25 -20.20
C GLY A 189 28.10 19.98 -19.15
N GLY A 190 29.11 19.19 -19.54
CA GLY A 190 30.47 19.72 -19.38
C GLY A 190 31.56 18.86 -18.74
N LEU A 191 31.48 17.52 -18.65
CA LEU A 191 32.68 16.75 -18.32
C LEU A 191 33.66 16.65 -19.50
N LEU A 192 33.15 16.64 -20.75
CA LEU A 192 33.99 16.77 -21.94
C LEU A 192 34.52 18.19 -22.13
N ASP A 193 33.81 19.20 -21.61
CA ASP A 193 34.25 20.60 -21.58
C ASP A 193 35.38 20.80 -20.56
N THR A 194 35.29 20.13 -19.40
CA THR A 194 36.34 20.11 -18.38
C THR A 194 37.59 19.35 -18.85
N ILE A 195 37.46 18.34 -19.73
CA ILE A 195 38.60 17.58 -20.27
C ILE A 195 39.33 18.37 -21.38
N LEU A 196 38.62 19.20 -22.15
CA LEU A 196 39.23 20.08 -23.16
C LEU A 196 39.98 21.28 -22.56
N ASP A 197 39.64 21.71 -21.33
CA ASP A 197 40.36 22.75 -20.58
C ASP A 197 41.67 22.24 -19.94
N LEU A 198 41.85 20.92 -19.84
CA LEU A 198 43.04 20.28 -19.26
C LEU A 198 44.14 19.98 -20.29
N ILE A 199 43.86 20.15 -21.58
CA ILE A 199 44.82 19.96 -22.70
C ILE A 199 45.35 21.32 -23.20
N ARG A 200 45.06 22.41 -22.48
CA ARG A 200 45.61 23.75 -22.72
C ARG A 200 46.76 24.10 -21.78
#